data_AF-A0A965KV43-F1
#
_entry.id   AF-A0A965KV43-F1
#
_cell.length_a   1.000
_cell.length_b   1.000
_cell.length_c   1.000
_cell.angle_alpha   90.00
_cell.angle_beta   90.00
_cell.angle_gamma   90.00
#
_symmetry.space_group_name_H-M   'P 1'
#
loop_
_entity.id
_entity.type
_entity.pdbx_description
1 polymer ?
#
loop_
_entity_poly.entity_id
_entity_poly.type
_entity_poly.pdbx_seq_one_letter_code
_entity_poly.pdbx_strand_id
1 'polypeptide(L)'
;MAENREFFVTAIVVSHDGATWLAETVAAISAQHRLPNQIIAVDNGSTDLSVRLLKNAGIPVIEQDRQKGFGAAVAAAVNATPKISSDTSNVTSNQGTVQNKSKPEEWLWILHDDSAPRREALENLLTAVADRPQVAIAGPKILGWHDRKHVLEAGVSIAENGTRWTGMEVREHDQGQHDDVKEVLAVSTAGMLIKRDVFEQLGGFDPSLELFRDDVDLGWRAHVAGYSVIRVGSAAVYHAEAATNERRSIDVKDALLHRPLLLDRRNAAFVMLANSSWWLLPWIFLQLITAAIGRSIVYLLAKLPGYAGDEIAAVGLLLFKPQDLINSRRQRRSQKLLSPRIIKPFIPKRGILIRATIVRSINAITKPFRIPEYLQERIKPRDYADIGVMDESFDEIEFVPRARFARLRALSNRPLLFGLLITFVINLFYARNRIGNLSGGALPVAPESARELFGKFLEPWHIVGLGTSS
;
A
#
# COMPACT_ATOMS: atom_id res chain seq x y z
N MET A 1 12.09 -35.90 8.31
CA MET A 1 11.76 -36.25 6.91
C MET A 1 10.44 -35.56 6.61
N ALA A 2 10.46 -34.48 5.85
CA ALA A 2 9.22 -33.85 5.37
C ALA A 2 8.55 -34.86 4.42
N GLU A 3 7.34 -35.29 4.73
CA GLU A 3 6.49 -35.94 3.74
C GLU A 3 6.47 -35.04 2.50
N ASN A 4 6.79 -35.61 1.34
CA ASN A 4 6.91 -34.90 0.09
C ASN A 4 5.50 -34.44 -0.35
N ARG A 5 5.01 -33.33 0.21
CA ARG A 5 3.69 -32.77 -0.12
C ARG A 5 3.70 -32.34 -1.57
N GLU A 6 2.88 -33.00 -2.37
CA GLU A 6 2.71 -32.66 -3.77
C GLU A 6 1.80 -31.41 -3.86
N PHE A 7 2.37 -30.28 -4.25
CA PHE A 7 1.60 -29.06 -4.51
C PHE A 7 1.11 -29.01 -5.94
N PHE A 8 -0.20 -28.77 -6.12
CA PHE A 8 -0.76 -28.42 -7.41
C PHE A 8 -1.10 -26.93 -7.45
N VAL A 9 -0.43 -26.19 -8.34
CA VAL A 9 -0.59 -24.74 -8.44
C VAL A 9 -1.28 -24.35 -9.73
N THR A 10 -2.41 -23.63 -9.61
CA THR A 10 -3.07 -22.95 -10.72
C THR A 10 -2.72 -21.47 -10.68
N ALA A 11 -1.95 -20.99 -11.65
CA ALA A 11 -1.70 -19.57 -11.84
C ALA A 11 -2.90 -18.91 -12.55
N ILE A 12 -3.44 -17.86 -11.94
CA ILE A 12 -4.57 -17.08 -12.44
C ILE A 12 -4.07 -15.67 -12.75
N VAL A 13 -4.07 -15.30 -14.03
CA VAL A 13 -3.69 -13.96 -14.49
C VAL A 13 -4.94 -13.17 -14.82
N VAL A 14 -5.18 -12.04 -14.15
CA VAL A 14 -6.30 -11.16 -14.48
C VAL A 14 -5.79 -9.97 -15.31
N SER A 15 -6.42 -9.74 -16.46
CA SER A 15 -6.04 -8.74 -17.46
C SER A 15 -7.14 -7.71 -17.67
N HIS A 16 -6.77 -6.44 -17.77
CA HIS A 16 -7.64 -5.34 -18.18
C HIS A 16 -6.80 -4.21 -18.77
N ASP A 17 -6.80 -4.06 -20.10
CA ASP A 17 -5.96 -3.10 -20.83
C ASP A 17 -4.49 -3.13 -20.34
N GLY A 18 -3.90 -4.32 -20.40
CA GLY A 18 -2.58 -4.65 -19.87
C GLY A 18 -1.47 -4.80 -20.90
N ALA A 19 -1.72 -4.50 -22.19
CA ALA A 19 -0.81 -4.86 -23.28
C ALA A 19 0.64 -4.34 -23.09
N THR A 20 0.79 -3.22 -22.38
CA THR A 20 2.09 -2.61 -22.06
C THR A 20 2.97 -3.50 -21.16
N TRP A 21 2.38 -4.22 -20.21
CA TRP A 21 3.11 -4.97 -19.17
C TRP A 21 3.05 -6.48 -19.37
N LEU A 22 2.00 -6.95 -20.04
CA LEU A 22 1.64 -8.36 -20.09
C LEU A 22 2.71 -9.25 -20.71
N ALA A 23 3.47 -8.74 -21.69
CA ALA A 23 4.57 -9.50 -22.29
C ALA A 23 5.66 -9.86 -21.26
N GLU A 24 6.01 -8.92 -20.37
CA GLU A 24 6.99 -9.17 -19.30
C GLU A 24 6.40 -10.08 -18.22
N THR A 25 5.14 -9.87 -17.85
CA THR A 25 4.39 -10.73 -16.90
C THR A 25 4.37 -12.19 -17.37
N VAL A 26 4.01 -12.44 -18.64
CA VAL A 26 3.98 -13.79 -19.22
C VAL A 26 5.37 -14.40 -19.26
N ALA A 27 6.38 -13.65 -19.71
CA ALA A 27 7.76 -14.13 -19.74
C ALA A 27 8.27 -14.50 -18.33
N ALA A 28 7.91 -13.71 -17.32
CA ALA A 28 8.26 -13.95 -15.93
C ALA A 28 7.61 -15.22 -15.35
N ILE A 29 6.35 -15.52 -15.72
CA ILE A 29 5.68 -16.78 -15.36
C ILE A 29 6.35 -17.98 -16.03
N SER A 30 6.69 -17.87 -17.31
CA SER A 30 7.39 -18.95 -18.05
C SER A 30 8.83 -19.17 -17.58
N ALA A 31 9.46 -18.17 -16.97
CA ALA A 31 10.84 -18.23 -16.49
C ALA A 31 11.00 -18.72 -15.03
N GLN A 32 9.91 -19.11 -14.36
CA GLN A 32 9.94 -19.63 -13.00
C GLN A 32 10.76 -20.93 -12.91
N HIS A 33 11.55 -21.09 -11.84
CA HIS A 33 12.25 -22.34 -11.56
C HIS A 33 11.27 -23.48 -11.27
N ARG A 34 10.23 -23.18 -10.49
CA ARG A 34 9.05 -24.04 -10.34
C ARG A 34 7.93 -23.47 -11.21
N LEU A 35 7.65 -24.11 -12.34
CA LEU A 35 6.51 -23.74 -13.19
C LEU A 35 5.19 -24.06 -12.49
N PRO A 36 4.12 -23.25 -12.61
CA PRO A 36 2.79 -23.66 -12.16
C PRO A 36 2.28 -24.89 -12.92
N ASN A 37 1.43 -25.69 -12.30
CA ASN A 37 0.87 -26.89 -12.93
C ASN A 37 -0.16 -26.55 -14.02
N GLN A 38 -0.86 -25.44 -13.82
CA GLN A 38 -1.85 -24.92 -14.76
C GLN A 38 -1.77 -23.39 -14.78
N ILE A 39 -2.03 -22.79 -15.95
CA ILE A 39 -2.13 -21.33 -16.10
C ILE A 39 -3.47 -21.05 -16.78
N ILE A 40 -4.22 -20.08 -16.26
CA ILE A 40 -5.44 -19.58 -16.86
C ILE A 40 -5.44 -18.05 -16.76
N ALA A 41 -5.87 -17.38 -17.82
CA ALA A 41 -6.05 -15.94 -17.83
C ALA A 41 -7.53 -15.58 -17.90
N VAL A 42 -7.90 -14.48 -17.27
CA VAL A 42 -9.23 -13.89 -17.36
C VAL A 42 -9.08 -12.45 -17.80
N ASP A 43 -9.72 -12.10 -18.90
CA ASP A 43 -9.70 -10.76 -19.47
C ASP A 43 -11.02 -10.05 -19.17
N ASN A 44 -10.95 -8.92 -18.46
CA ASN A 44 -12.12 -8.10 -18.12
C ASN A 44 -12.36 -7.06 -19.22
N GLY A 45 -12.69 -7.53 -20.42
CA GLY A 45 -13.14 -6.69 -21.53
C GLY A 45 -12.08 -5.69 -22.00
N SER A 46 -10.85 -6.14 -22.18
CA SER A 46 -9.76 -5.32 -22.73
C SER A 46 -10.07 -4.90 -24.17
N THR A 47 -9.70 -3.67 -24.50
CA THR A 47 -9.86 -3.08 -25.85
C THR A 47 -8.54 -3.00 -26.61
N ASP A 48 -7.43 -3.31 -25.93
CA ASP A 48 -6.08 -3.30 -26.48
C ASP A 48 -5.65 -4.70 -26.98
N LEU A 49 -4.34 -4.90 -27.12
CA LEU A 49 -3.77 -6.16 -27.60
C LEU A 49 -3.66 -7.27 -26.53
N SER A 50 -4.15 -7.07 -25.31
CA SER A 50 -3.96 -7.99 -24.17
C SER A 50 -4.43 -9.41 -24.47
N VAL A 51 -5.66 -9.57 -24.96
CA VAL A 51 -6.23 -10.89 -25.30
C VAL A 51 -5.39 -11.60 -26.37
N ARG A 52 -4.89 -10.85 -27.37
CA ARG A 52 -4.03 -11.42 -28.42
C ARG A 52 -2.69 -11.88 -27.86
N LEU A 53 -2.08 -11.10 -26.98
CA LEU A 53 -0.81 -11.45 -26.33
C LEU A 53 -0.95 -12.72 -25.49
N LEU A 54 -2.03 -12.87 -24.71
CA LEU A 54 -2.30 -14.06 -23.92
C LEU A 54 -2.51 -15.31 -24.80
N LYS A 55 -3.31 -15.19 -25.87
CA LYS A 55 -3.56 -16.28 -26.81
C LYS A 55 -2.28 -16.71 -27.54
N ASN A 56 -1.44 -15.75 -27.95
CA ASN A 56 -0.14 -16.02 -28.59
C ASN A 56 0.85 -16.71 -27.63
N ALA A 57 0.73 -16.46 -26.33
CA ALA A 57 1.51 -17.15 -25.30
C ALA A 57 1.00 -18.57 -25.00
N GLY A 58 -0.08 -19.03 -25.65
CA GLY A 58 -0.69 -20.34 -25.42
C GLY A 58 -1.46 -20.44 -24.10
N ILE A 59 -1.80 -19.31 -23.46
CA ILE A 59 -2.56 -19.29 -22.20
C ILE A 59 -4.06 -19.31 -22.51
N PRO A 60 -4.85 -20.25 -21.93
CA PRO A 60 -6.31 -20.22 -22.04
C PRO A 60 -6.88 -18.93 -21.45
N VAL A 61 -7.74 -18.23 -22.21
CA VAL A 61 -8.33 -16.94 -21.80
C VAL A 61 -9.84 -17.08 -21.65
N ILE A 62 -10.37 -16.64 -20.52
CA ILE A 62 -11.80 -16.40 -20.30
C ILE A 62 -12.05 -14.91 -20.49
N GLU A 63 -12.86 -14.54 -21.49
CA GLU A 63 -13.26 -13.16 -21.72
C GLU A 63 -14.52 -12.83 -20.92
N GLN A 64 -14.53 -11.68 -20.26
CA GLN A 64 -15.61 -11.19 -19.40
C GLN A 64 -16.04 -9.78 -19.77
N ASP A 65 -17.21 -9.37 -19.23
CA ASP A 65 -17.67 -7.99 -19.34
C ASP A 65 -16.70 -7.04 -18.62
N ARG A 66 -16.42 -5.90 -19.27
CA ARG A 66 -15.51 -4.85 -18.79
C ARG A 66 -15.84 -4.33 -17.40
N GLN A 67 -17.13 -4.32 -17.04
CA GLN A 67 -17.59 -3.81 -15.74
C GLN A 67 -17.40 -4.79 -14.57
N LYS A 68 -16.97 -6.03 -14.84
CA LYS A 68 -16.70 -7.00 -13.78
C LYS A 68 -15.43 -6.63 -13.03
N GLY A 69 -15.52 -6.70 -11.69
CA GLY A 69 -14.37 -6.49 -10.82
C GLY A 69 -13.34 -7.63 -10.88
N PHE A 70 -12.17 -7.36 -10.30
CA PHE A 70 -11.07 -8.31 -10.18
C PHE A 70 -11.48 -9.61 -9.46
N GLY A 71 -12.22 -9.49 -8.36
CA GLY A 71 -12.68 -10.66 -7.60
C GLY A 71 -13.58 -11.61 -8.39
N ALA A 72 -14.43 -11.06 -9.27
CA ALA A 72 -15.30 -11.85 -10.15
C ALA A 72 -14.51 -12.57 -11.25
N ALA A 73 -13.43 -11.96 -11.73
CA ALA A 73 -12.52 -12.57 -12.69
C ALA A 73 -11.82 -13.79 -12.08
N VAL A 74 -11.25 -13.65 -10.88
CA VAL A 74 -10.62 -14.77 -10.16
C VAL A 74 -11.63 -15.88 -9.88
N ALA A 75 -12.85 -15.54 -9.44
CA ALA A 75 -13.90 -16.53 -9.22
C ALA A 75 -14.25 -17.32 -10.50
N ALA A 76 -14.26 -16.67 -11.67
CA ALA A 76 -14.52 -17.35 -12.94
C ALA A 76 -13.39 -18.31 -13.33
N ALA A 77 -12.12 -17.94 -13.11
CA ALA A 77 -10.98 -18.84 -13.31
C ALA A 77 -11.05 -20.07 -12.40
N VAL A 78 -11.39 -19.87 -11.12
CA VAL A 78 -11.55 -20.97 -10.15
C VAL A 78 -12.70 -21.90 -10.55
N ASN A 79 -13.84 -21.35 -11.00
CA ASN A 79 -14.98 -22.15 -11.45
C ASN A 79 -14.68 -22.92 -12.75
N ALA A 80 -13.87 -22.36 -13.64
CA ALA A 80 -13.48 -23.01 -14.90
C ALA A 80 -12.41 -24.09 -14.72
N THR A 81 -11.68 -24.09 -13.60
CA THR A 81 -10.61 -25.03 -13.32
C THR A 81 -11.12 -26.08 -12.33
N PRO A 82 -11.51 -27.30 -12.73
CA PRO A 82 -12.04 -28.29 -11.79
C PRO A 82 -11.03 -28.65 -10.69
N LYS A 83 -11.53 -29.09 -9.53
CA LYS A 83 -10.67 -29.67 -8.49
C LYS A 83 -10.09 -30.99 -8.97
N ILE A 84 -8.89 -31.32 -8.51
CA ILE A 84 -8.28 -32.61 -8.77
C ILE A 84 -9.05 -33.66 -7.98
N SER A 85 -9.72 -34.55 -8.72
CA SER A 85 -10.44 -35.68 -8.15
C SER A 85 -9.46 -36.64 -7.50
N SER A 86 -9.78 -37.04 -6.26
CA SER A 86 -9.04 -38.02 -5.47
C SER A 86 -9.14 -39.46 -5.99
N ASP A 87 -9.88 -39.71 -7.07
CA ASP A 87 -10.29 -41.06 -7.48
C ASP A 87 -9.23 -41.85 -8.25
N THR A 88 -8.03 -41.30 -8.46
CA THR A 88 -6.95 -42.02 -9.17
C THR A 88 -5.95 -42.73 -8.24
N SER A 89 -6.31 -42.96 -6.97
CA SER A 89 -5.48 -43.73 -6.02
C SER A 89 -5.80 -45.23 -5.99
N ASN A 90 -6.76 -45.72 -6.78
CA ASN A 90 -6.95 -47.16 -7.00
C ASN A 90 -6.22 -47.62 -8.26
N VAL A 91 -4.91 -47.39 -8.35
CA VAL A 91 -4.06 -48.18 -9.25
C VAL A 91 -3.77 -49.49 -8.52
N THR A 92 -4.55 -50.52 -8.83
CA THR A 92 -4.33 -51.90 -8.40
C THR A 92 -2.99 -52.37 -8.98
N SER A 93 -1.91 -52.10 -8.25
CA SER A 93 -0.62 -52.70 -8.54
C SER A 93 -0.72 -54.13 -8.02
N ASN A 94 -0.66 -55.13 -8.91
CA ASN A 94 -0.64 -56.56 -8.55
C ASN A 94 0.63 -56.98 -7.76
N GLN A 95 1.32 -56.04 -7.11
CA GLN A 95 2.46 -56.26 -6.24
C GLN A 95 2.38 -55.32 -5.03
N GLY A 96 1.72 -55.78 -3.97
CA GLY A 96 2.19 -55.72 -2.58
C GLY A 96 2.52 -54.39 -1.87
N THR A 97 2.39 -53.22 -2.49
CA THR A 97 2.66 -51.93 -1.81
C THR A 97 1.58 -50.91 -2.13
N VAL A 98 0.61 -50.78 -1.22
CA VAL A 98 -0.36 -49.67 -1.22
C VAL A 98 0.39 -48.40 -0.82
N GLN A 99 0.92 -47.65 -1.79
CA GLN A 99 1.29 -46.27 -1.55
C GLN A 99 -0.01 -45.45 -1.51
N ASN A 100 -0.45 -45.09 -0.31
CA ASN A 100 -1.45 -44.03 -0.11
C ASN A 100 -0.85 -42.72 -0.64
N LYS A 101 -1.00 -42.46 -1.95
CA LYS A 101 -0.60 -41.18 -2.52
C LYS A 101 -1.61 -40.14 -2.00
N SER A 102 -1.19 -39.36 -1.01
CA SER A 102 -1.98 -38.28 -0.43
C SER A 102 -2.42 -37.32 -1.54
N LYS A 103 -3.69 -36.91 -1.52
CA LYS A 103 -4.24 -35.91 -2.46
C LYS A 103 -3.30 -34.67 -2.49
N PRO A 104 -2.90 -34.17 -3.66
CA PRO A 104 -2.07 -32.98 -3.73
C PRO A 104 -2.79 -31.77 -3.13
N GLU A 105 -2.06 -30.92 -2.42
CA GLU A 105 -2.61 -29.66 -1.92
C GLU A 105 -2.78 -28.68 -3.08
N GLU A 106 -4.01 -28.21 -3.31
CA GLU A 106 -4.31 -27.25 -4.37
C GLU A 106 -4.12 -25.81 -3.89
N TRP A 107 -3.33 -25.04 -4.65
CA TRP A 107 -3.05 -23.64 -4.42
C TRP A 107 -3.36 -22.81 -5.67
N LEU A 108 -3.89 -21.61 -5.44
CA LEU A 108 -4.15 -20.62 -6.47
C LEU A 108 -3.06 -19.56 -6.37
N TRP A 109 -2.36 -19.30 -7.47
CA TRP A 109 -1.38 -18.21 -7.55
C TRP A 109 -1.96 -17.08 -8.38
N ILE A 110 -2.41 -16.03 -7.70
CA ILE A 110 -3.11 -14.89 -8.29
C ILE A 110 -2.08 -13.85 -8.71
N LEU A 111 -2.18 -13.41 -9.96
CA LEU A 111 -1.30 -12.44 -10.60
C LEU A 111 -2.11 -11.38 -11.33
N HIS A 112 -1.57 -10.17 -11.37
CA HIS A 112 -2.07 -9.09 -12.21
C HIS A 112 -1.35 -9.11 -13.57
N ASP A 113 -1.96 -8.52 -14.58
CA ASP A 113 -1.33 -8.27 -15.88
C ASP A 113 -0.10 -7.36 -15.83
N ASP A 114 0.01 -6.52 -14.80
CA ASP A 114 1.12 -5.63 -14.52
C ASP A 114 2.04 -6.10 -13.38
N SER A 115 2.10 -7.42 -13.17
CA SER A 115 2.93 -8.08 -12.15
C SER A 115 3.90 -9.10 -12.75
N ALA A 116 5.20 -8.89 -12.59
CA ALA A 116 6.26 -9.76 -13.11
C ALA A 116 7.01 -10.46 -11.96
N PRO A 117 6.72 -11.75 -11.65
CA PRO A 117 7.39 -12.49 -10.58
C PRO A 117 8.87 -12.78 -10.89
N ARG A 118 9.74 -12.69 -9.88
CA ARG A 118 11.12 -13.20 -9.99
C ARG A 118 11.14 -14.70 -10.20
N ARG A 119 12.20 -15.23 -10.81
CA ARG A 119 12.33 -16.65 -11.20
C ARG A 119 12.16 -17.63 -10.04
N GLU A 120 12.57 -17.22 -8.84
CA GLU A 120 12.49 -18.02 -7.62
C GLU A 120 11.16 -17.84 -6.86
N ALA A 121 10.25 -16.97 -7.32
CA ALA A 121 9.12 -16.51 -6.51
C ALA A 121 8.16 -17.65 -6.14
N LEU A 122 7.71 -18.45 -7.11
CA LEU A 122 6.77 -19.54 -6.81
C LEU A 122 7.42 -20.64 -5.96
N GLU A 123 8.68 -20.98 -6.24
CA GLU A 123 9.45 -21.94 -5.45
C GLU A 123 9.56 -21.51 -3.98
N ASN A 124 10.00 -20.27 -3.73
CA ASN A 124 10.15 -19.73 -2.38
C ASN A 124 8.82 -19.65 -1.63
N LEU A 125 7.72 -19.30 -2.30
CA LEU A 125 6.38 -19.30 -1.70
C LEU A 125 5.96 -20.70 -1.25
N LEU A 126 6.17 -21.72 -2.11
CA LEU A 126 5.82 -23.11 -1.81
C LEU A 126 6.69 -23.69 -0.68
N THR A 127 7.99 -23.42 -0.71
CA THR A 127 8.91 -23.82 0.37
C THR A 127 8.50 -23.20 1.71
N ALA A 128 8.04 -21.94 1.72
CA ALA A 128 7.61 -21.29 2.95
C ALA A 128 6.31 -21.87 3.54
N VAL A 129 5.40 -22.40 2.71
CA VAL A 129 4.13 -22.96 3.19
C VAL A 129 4.20 -24.46 3.50
N ALA A 130 5.22 -25.17 2.99
CA ALA A 130 5.32 -26.62 3.12
C ALA A 130 5.25 -27.15 4.55
N ASP A 131 5.97 -26.50 5.48
CA ASP A 131 6.00 -26.88 6.89
C ASP A 131 5.01 -26.09 7.76
N ARG A 132 4.05 -25.37 7.14
CA ARG A 132 3.13 -24.44 7.83
C ARG A 132 1.67 -24.70 7.46
N PRO A 133 1.05 -25.80 7.92
CA PRO A 133 -0.32 -26.16 7.54
C PRO A 133 -1.38 -25.10 7.89
N GLN A 134 -1.15 -24.30 8.95
CA GLN A 134 -2.03 -23.21 9.37
C GLN A 134 -2.00 -21.99 8.44
N VAL A 135 -0.98 -21.87 7.59
CA VAL A 135 -0.88 -20.78 6.62
C VAL A 135 -1.80 -21.07 5.45
N ALA A 136 -2.76 -20.18 5.24
CA ALA A 136 -3.66 -20.26 4.09
C ALA A 136 -3.25 -19.34 2.95
N ILE A 137 -2.57 -18.24 3.26
CA ILE A 137 -2.18 -17.21 2.30
C ILE A 137 -0.70 -16.89 2.49
N ALA A 138 0.06 -16.96 1.41
CA ALA A 138 1.43 -16.50 1.34
C ALA A 138 1.56 -15.46 0.22
N GLY A 139 2.41 -14.45 0.40
CA GLY A 139 2.65 -13.47 -0.65
C GLY A 139 4.10 -12.98 -0.67
N PRO A 140 4.57 -12.54 -1.83
CA PRO A 140 5.93 -12.04 -2.02
C PRO A 140 6.05 -10.61 -1.49
N LYS A 141 7.30 -10.15 -1.38
CA LYS A 141 7.64 -8.73 -1.34
C LYS A 141 7.37 -8.10 -2.70
N ILE A 142 6.79 -6.91 -2.73
CA ILE A 142 6.47 -6.18 -3.96
C ILE A 142 7.51 -5.09 -4.19
N LEU A 143 8.11 -5.11 -5.38
CA LEU A 143 9.13 -4.20 -5.84
C LEU A 143 8.62 -3.34 -7.01
N GLY A 144 9.23 -2.17 -7.21
CA GLY A 144 8.86 -1.27 -8.28
C GLY A 144 9.11 -1.85 -9.68
N TRP A 145 8.20 -1.59 -10.62
CA TRP A 145 8.37 -2.00 -12.02
C TRP A 145 9.54 -1.32 -12.74
N HIS A 146 9.74 -0.02 -12.50
CA HIS A 146 10.85 0.71 -13.13
C HIS A 146 12.10 0.69 -12.24
N ASP A 147 11.95 1.05 -10.97
CA ASP A 147 13.01 0.90 -9.97
C ASP A 147 12.86 -0.46 -9.28
N ARG A 148 13.55 -1.45 -9.81
CA ARG A 148 13.55 -2.84 -9.32
C ARG A 148 14.12 -2.99 -7.92
N LYS A 149 14.83 -1.98 -7.41
CA LYS A 149 15.33 -1.93 -6.04
C LYS A 149 14.38 -1.20 -5.10
N HIS A 150 13.34 -0.54 -5.58
CA HIS A 150 12.41 0.15 -4.71
C HIS A 150 11.39 -0.83 -4.12
N VAL A 151 11.33 -0.93 -2.78
CA VAL A 151 10.30 -1.71 -2.10
C VAL A 151 9.00 -0.93 -2.05
N LEU A 152 7.98 -1.43 -2.73
CA LEU A 152 6.62 -0.91 -2.66
C LEU A 152 5.93 -1.46 -1.41
N GLU A 153 6.02 -2.78 -1.20
CA GLU A 153 5.28 -3.47 -0.15
C GLU A 153 6.04 -4.67 0.41
N ALA A 154 6.02 -4.82 1.74
CA ALA A 154 6.46 -6.02 2.44
C ALA A 154 5.31 -6.49 3.36
N GLY A 155 4.20 -6.86 2.73
CA GLY A 155 2.93 -7.11 3.41
C GLY A 155 2.12 -5.83 3.61
N VAL A 156 0.83 -6.02 3.88
CA VAL A 156 -0.16 -4.96 3.84
C VAL A 156 -0.97 -4.99 5.12
N SER A 157 -1.21 -3.81 5.68
CA SER A 157 -2.11 -3.58 6.79
C SER A 157 -3.01 -2.36 6.50
N ILE A 158 -3.94 -2.11 7.42
CA ILE A 158 -4.84 -0.96 7.39
C ILE A 158 -4.75 -0.22 8.72
N ALA A 159 -4.61 1.10 8.67
CA ALA A 159 -4.64 1.91 9.87
C ALA A 159 -6.08 2.16 10.33
N GLU A 160 -6.27 2.58 11.58
CA GLU A 160 -7.61 2.81 12.15
C GLU A 160 -8.44 3.89 11.40
N ASN A 161 -7.78 4.77 10.65
CA ASN A 161 -8.43 5.78 9.80
C ASN A 161 -8.69 5.29 8.34
N GLY A 162 -8.50 4.00 8.06
CA GLY A 162 -8.67 3.39 6.74
C GLY A 162 -7.49 3.58 5.77
N THR A 163 -6.39 4.24 6.17
CA THR A 163 -5.24 4.37 5.25
C THR A 163 -4.53 3.04 5.08
N ARG A 164 -4.16 2.69 3.84
CA ARG A 164 -3.28 1.56 3.56
C ARG A 164 -1.95 1.76 4.26
N TRP A 165 -1.45 0.73 4.93
CA TRP A 165 -0.20 0.76 5.68
C TRP A 165 0.69 -0.39 5.23
N THR A 166 1.78 -0.09 4.55
CA THR A 166 2.78 -1.09 4.10
C THR A 166 3.95 -1.23 5.06
N GLY A 167 4.10 -0.29 6.01
CA GLY A 167 5.26 -0.24 6.90
C GLY A 167 6.56 0.23 6.25
N MET A 168 6.53 0.57 4.95
CA MET A 168 7.71 1.00 4.18
C MET A 168 7.96 2.50 4.30
N GLU A 169 9.23 2.89 4.25
CA GLU A 169 9.62 4.28 4.07
C GLU A 169 9.44 4.74 2.61
N VAL A 170 9.32 6.05 2.41
CA VAL A 170 9.16 6.61 1.06
C VAL A 170 10.45 6.39 0.27
N ARG A 171 10.36 5.70 -0.87
CA ARG A 171 11.53 5.33 -1.71
C ARG A 171 12.54 4.45 -0.98
N GLU A 172 12.06 3.57 -0.10
CA GLU A 172 12.91 2.57 0.54
C GLU A 172 13.51 1.63 -0.52
N HIS A 173 14.83 1.41 -0.45
CA HIS A 173 15.54 0.48 -1.31
C HIS A 173 15.64 -0.90 -0.67
N ASP A 174 15.59 -1.94 -1.49
CA ASP A 174 15.78 -3.32 -1.11
C ASP A 174 17.26 -3.63 -0.93
N GLN A 175 17.62 -3.99 0.30
CA GLN A 175 18.94 -4.42 0.75
C GLN A 175 18.84 -5.78 1.45
N GLY A 176 17.71 -6.50 1.27
CA GLY A 176 17.41 -7.75 1.95
C GLY A 176 16.83 -7.59 3.37
N GLN A 177 16.50 -6.36 3.78
CA GLN A 177 15.98 -6.06 5.11
C GLN A 177 14.57 -6.64 5.37
N HIS A 178 13.87 -7.04 4.31
CA HIS A 178 12.55 -7.69 4.35
C HIS A 178 12.58 -9.06 3.67
N ASP A 179 13.67 -9.82 3.81
CA ASP A 179 13.80 -11.17 3.22
C ASP A 179 13.33 -12.31 4.14
N ASP A 180 13.00 -11.98 5.40
CA ASP A 180 12.49 -12.91 6.41
C ASP A 180 11.10 -13.48 6.05
N VAL A 181 10.64 -14.52 6.73
CA VAL A 181 9.23 -14.94 6.65
C VAL A 181 8.48 -14.38 7.86
N LYS A 182 7.42 -13.61 7.64
CA LYS A 182 6.69 -12.91 8.72
C LYS A 182 5.20 -12.95 8.53
N GLU A 183 4.48 -13.13 9.62
CA GLU A 183 3.03 -13.03 9.63
C GLU A 183 2.57 -11.57 9.47
N VAL A 184 1.61 -11.34 8.58
CA VAL A 184 1.08 -10.03 8.22
C VAL A 184 -0.45 -10.07 8.15
N LEU A 185 -1.12 -8.90 8.12
CA LEU A 185 -2.58 -8.88 7.98
C LEU A 185 -3.01 -9.41 6.61
N ALA A 186 -2.36 -8.93 5.55
CA ALA A 186 -2.64 -9.28 4.18
C ALA A 186 -1.39 -9.17 3.31
N VAL A 187 -1.47 -9.72 2.10
CA VAL A 187 -0.46 -9.61 1.05
C VAL A 187 -1.14 -9.15 -0.24
N SER A 188 -0.41 -8.46 -1.10
CA SER A 188 -0.95 -7.98 -2.38
C SER A 188 -1.43 -9.14 -3.25
N THR A 189 -2.54 -8.92 -3.95
CA THR A 189 -3.08 -9.83 -4.97
C THR A 189 -2.19 -9.92 -6.21
N ALA A 190 -1.21 -9.01 -6.38
CA ALA A 190 -0.22 -9.00 -7.47
C ALA A 190 0.84 -10.12 -7.37
N GLY A 191 0.51 -11.24 -6.73
CA GLY A 191 1.45 -12.34 -6.44
C GLY A 191 0.99 -13.28 -5.32
N MET A 192 -0.29 -13.22 -4.93
CA MET A 192 -0.82 -13.95 -3.78
C MET A 192 -0.90 -15.45 -4.07
N LEU A 193 -0.35 -16.28 -3.19
CA LEU A 193 -0.53 -17.72 -3.18
C LEU A 193 -1.53 -18.08 -2.08
N ILE A 194 -2.69 -18.65 -2.43
CA ILE A 194 -3.74 -19.02 -1.48
C ILE A 194 -4.20 -20.46 -1.65
N LYS A 195 -4.41 -21.17 -0.54
CA LYS A 195 -5.01 -22.52 -0.56
C LYS A 195 -6.40 -22.45 -1.19
N ARG A 196 -6.63 -23.28 -2.22
CA ARG A 196 -7.90 -23.27 -2.95
C ARG A 196 -9.09 -23.54 -2.04
N ASP A 197 -9.00 -24.54 -1.18
CA ASP A 197 -10.08 -24.90 -0.25
C ASP A 197 -10.41 -23.75 0.71
N VAL A 198 -9.39 -22.98 1.15
CA VAL A 198 -9.62 -21.81 2.00
C VAL A 198 -10.23 -20.66 1.21
N PHE A 199 -9.78 -20.40 -0.02
CA PHE A 199 -10.38 -19.39 -0.89
C PHE A 199 -11.87 -19.65 -1.10
N GLU A 200 -12.25 -20.90 -1.41
CA GLU A 200 -13.65 -21.29 -1.59
C GLU A 200 -14.45 -21.27 -0.27
N GLN A 201 -13.86 -21.76 0.84
CA GLN A 201 -14.49 -21.71 2.16
C GLN A 201 -14.83 -20.27 2.59
N LEU A 202 -13.94 -19.33 2.30
CA LEU A 202 -14.13 -17.91 2.57
C LEU A 202 -15.07 -17.23 1.57
N GLY A 203 -15.52 -17.93 0.53
CA GLY A 203 -16.39 -17.38 -0.52
C GLY A 203 -15.67 -16.47 -1.52
N GLY A 204 -14.35 -16.61 -1.66
CA GLY A 204 -13.52 -15.84 -2.56
C GLY A 204 -13.34 -14.38 -2.12
N PHE A 205 -13.16 -13.49 -3.09
CA PHE A 205 -13.17 -12.03 -2.87
C PHE A 205 -14.60 -11.52 -2.66
N ASP A 206 -14.75 -10.48 -1.85
CA ASP A 206 -16.07 -9.88 -1.60
C ASP A 206 -16.56 -9.16 -2.87
N PRO A 207 -17.75 -9.49 -3.41
CA PRO A 207 -18.26 -8.85 -4.62
C PRO A 207 -18.45 -7.33 -4.52
N SER A 208 -18.58 -6.79 -3.29
CA SER A 208 -18.65 -5.34 -3.07
C SER A 208 -17.29 -4.63 -3.18
N LEU A 209 -16.20 -5.40 -3.30
CA LEU A 209 -14.83 -4.92 -3.49
C LEU A 209 -14.36 -5.27 -4.92
N GLU A 210 -14.88 -4.54 -5.90
CA GLU A 210 -14.58 -4.80 -7.32
C GLU A 210 -13.11 -4.54 -7.69
N LEU A 211 -12.47 -3.57 -7.04
CA LEU A 211 -11.05 -3.24 -7.21
C LEU A 211 -10.53 -2.53 -5.95
N PHE A 212 -9.29 -2.83 -5.55
CA PHE A 212 -8.64 -2.33 -4.33
C PHE A 212 -9.24 -2.86 -3.02
N ARG A 213 -8.36 -3.11 -2.05
CA ARG A 213 -8.66 -3.50 -0.65
C ARG A 213 -9.30 -4.88 -0.48
N ASP A 214 -9.51 -5.59 -1.57
CA ASP A 214 -9.85 -6.99 -1.65
C ASP A 214 -8.75 -7.86 -1.03
N ASP A 215 -7.47 -7.46 -1.17
CA ASP A 215 -6.32 -8.03 -0.47
C ASP A 215 -6.48 -7.99 1.06
N VAL A 216 -6.70 -6.80 1.61
CA VAL A 216 -6.85 -6.57 3.06
C VAL A 216 -8.10 -7.24 3.60
N ASP A 217 -9.20 -7.22 2.86
CA ASP A 217 -10.45 -7.87 3.27
C ASP A 217 -10.31 -9.38 3.38
N LEU A 218 -9.73 -10.02 2.35
CA LEU A 218 -9.51 -11.46 2.34
C LEU A 218 -8.53 -11.88 3.44
N GLY A 219 -7.45 -11.13 3.64
CA GLY A 219 -6.50 -11.38 4.72
C GLY A 219 -7.16 -11.28 6.10
N TRP A 220 -7.98 -10.26 6.34
CA TRP A 220 -8.75 -10.13 7.58
C TRP A 220 -9.69 -11.32 7.79
N ARG A 221 -10.44 -11.71 6.75
CA ARG A 221 -11.34 -12.88 6.81
C ARG A 221 -10.59 -14.17 7.09
N ALA A 222 -9.41 -14.38 6.50
CA ALA A 222 -8.57 -15.54 6.76
C ALA A 222 -8.15 -15.61 8.24
N HIS A 223 -7.68 -14.50 8.82
CA HIS A 223 -7.35 -14.40 10.25
C HIS A 223 -8.55 -14.68 11.15
N VAL A 224 -9.73 -14.17 10.79
CA VAL A 224 -10.97 -14.41 11.55
C VAL A 224 -11.47 -15.86 11.42
N ALA A 225 -11.13 -16.54 10.33
CA ALA A 225 -11.35 -17.97 10.16
C ALA A 225 -10.24 -18.85 10.80
N GLY A 226 -9.29 -18.25 11.52
CA GLY A 226 -8.24 -18.98 12.24
C GLY A 226 -7.05 -19.41 11.39
N TYR A 227 -6.93 -18.89 10.16
CA TYR A 227 -5.77 -19.10 9.30
C TYR A 227 -4.75 -17.97 9.43
N SER A 228 -3.49 -18.29 9.17
CA SER A 228 -2.41 -17.29 9.12
C SER A 228 -2.12 -16.82 7.69
N VAL A 229 -1.68 -15.57 7.59
CA VAL A 229 -1.22 -14.93 6.35
C VAL A 229 0.24 -14.54 6.52
N ILE A 230 1.12 -14.99 5.62
CA ILE A 230 2.55 -14.72 5.70
C ILE A 230 3.06 -13.95 4.49
N ARG A 231 4.02 -13.06 4.73
CA ARG A 231 4.92 -12.55 3.71
C ARG A 231 6.15 -13.44 3.65
N VAL A 232 6.53 -13.82 2.43
CA VAL A 232 7.76 -14.56 2.13
C VAL A 232 8.72 -13.59 1.45
N GLY A 233 9.67 -13.05 2.22
CA GLY A 233 10.55 -11.98 1.75
C GLY A 233 11.53 -12.36 0.65
N SER A 234 11.95 -13.63 0.65
CA SER A 234 12.78 -14.21 -0.40
C SER A 234 12.06 -14.37 -1.75
N ALA A 235 10.72 -14.32 -1.77
CA ALA A 235 9.93 -14.22 -3.00
C ALA A 235 9.68 -12.75 -3.32
N ALA A 236 9.91 -12.34 -4.58
CA ALA A 236 9.62 -10.97 -5.00
C ALA A 236 8.86 -10.91 -6.32
N VAL A 237 8.02 -9.89 -6.46
CA VAL A 237 7.30 -9.55 -7.68
C VAL A 237 7.50 -8.09 -8.00
N TYR A 238 7.76 -7.77 -9.26
CA TYR A 238 7.78 -6.40 -9.75
C TYR A 238 6.37 -5.98 -10.16
N HIS A 239 5.91 -4.81 -9.72
CA HIS A 239 4.53 -4.37 -9.95
C HIS A 239 4.50 -2.91 -10.44
N ALA A 240 3.71 -2.65 -11.47
CA ALA A 240 3.60 -1.31 -12.06
C ALA A 240 2.58 -0.41 -11.34
N GLU A 241 1.67 -1.03 -10.57
CA GLU A 241 0.55 -0.37 -9.89
C GLU A 241 -0.26 0.51 -10.87
N ALA A 242 -0.57 -0.02 -12.06
CA ALA A 242 -1.09 0.75 -13.18
C ALA A 242 -2.38 1.52 -12.84
N ALA A 243 -3.31 0.87 -12.13
CA ALA A 243 -4.56 1.48 -11.68
C ALA A 243 -4.35 2.52 -10.56
N THR A 244 -3.44 2.25 -9.61
CA THR A 244 -3.17 3.16 -8.49
C THR A 244 -2.42 4.41 -8.93
N ASN A 245 -1.51 4.29 -9.89
CA ASN A 245 -0.73 5.38 -10.47
C ASN A 245 -1.46 6.12 -11.61
N GLU A 246 -2.77 5.87 -11.78
CA GLU A 246 -3.59 6.51 -12.83
C GLU A 246 -3.03 6.32 -14.26
N ARG A 247 -2.21 5.27 -14.48
CA ARG A 247 -1.70 4.89 -15.81
C ARG A 247 -2.72 4.09 -16.62
N ARG A 248 -3.76 3.59 -15.95
CA ARG A 248 -4.88 2.84 -16.51
C ARG A 248 -6.19 3.40 -15.97
N SER A 249 -7.20 3.53 -16.83
CA SER A 249 -8.56 3.86 -16.40
C SER A 249 -9.16 2.72 -15.57
N ILE A 250 -10.12 3.05 -14.71
CA ILE A 250 -10.80 2.05 -13.88
C ILE A 250 -12.24 1.97 -14.34
N ASP A 251 -12.60 0.84 -14.94
CA ASP A 251 -13.89 0.66 -15.59
C ASP A 251 -14.78 -0.36 -14.86
N VAL A 252 -14.75 -0.33 -13.53
CA VAL A 252 -15.66 -1.15 -12.70
C VAL A 252 -16.95 -0.40 -12.38
N LYS A 253 -18.05 -1.13 -12.18
CA LYS A 253 -19.40 -0.58 -11.98
C LYS A 253 -19.45 0.47 -10.86
N ASP A 254 -18.75 0.23 -9.76
CA ASP A 254 -18.75 1.12 -8.62
C ASP A 254 -17.65 2.21 -8.68
N ALA A 255 -16.84 2.28 -9.73
CA ALA A 255 -15.88 3.36 -9.95
C ALA A 255 -16.57 4.62 -10.51
N LEU A 256 -17.34 5.30 -9.67
CA LEU A 256 -18.00 6.55 -10.05
C LEU A 256 -16.98 7.56 -10.60
N LEU A 257 -17.21 8.02 -11.83
CA LEU A 257 -16.36 8.96 -12.56
C LEU A 257 -14.93 8.45 -12.84
N HIS A 258 -14.68 7.13 -12.79
CA HIS A 258 -13.36 6.52 -13.01
C HIS A 258 -12.26 7.03 -12.07
N ARG A 259 -12.62 7.42 -10.83
CA ARG A 259 -11.70 8.01 -9.85
C ARG A 259 -11.10 6.96 -8.91
N PRO A 260 -9.80 6.61 -9.02
CA PRO A 260 -9.17 5.61 -8.16
C PRO A 260 -9.22 5.95 -6.69
N LEU A 261 -8.95 7.21 -6.33
CA LEU A 261 -8.92 7.61 -4.92
C LEU A 261 -10.28 7.42 -4.26
N LEU A 262 -11.37 7.86 -4.92
CA LEU A 262 -12.72 7.70 -4.39
C LEU A 262 -13.05 6.23 -4.12
N LEU A 263 -12.73 5.35 -5.07
CA LEU A 263 -12.94 3.91 -4.96
C LEU A 263 -12.13 3.30 -3.82
N ASP A 264 -10.82 3.59 -3.75
CA ASP A 264 -9.93 3.12 -2.69
C ASP A 264 -10.43 3.56 -1.30
N ARG A 265 -10.87 4.82 -1.16
CA ARG A 265 -11.37 5.36 0.11
C ARG A 265 -12.70 4.76 0.52
N ARG A 266 -13.63 4.57 -0.42
CA ARG A 266 -14.89 3.90 -0.13
C ARG A 266 -14.61 2.46 0.32
N ASN A 267 -13.76 1.74 -0.40
CA ASN A 267 -13.45 0.35 -0.11
C ASN A 267 -12.69 0.21 1.22
N ALA A 268 -11.79 1.14 1.55
CA ALA A 268 -11.14 1.15 2.86
C ALA A 268 -12.16 1.31 4.02
N ALA A 269 -13.12 2.22 3.87
CA ALA A 269 -14.18 2.42 4.85
C ALA A 269 -15.12 1.19 4.90
N PHE A 270 -15.44 0.59 3.75
CA PHE A 270 -16.21 -0.65 3.65
C PHE A 270 -15.52 -1.79 4.41
N VAL A 271 -14.23 -2.05 4.16
CA VAL A 271 -13.46 -3.12 4.83
C VAL A 271 -13.44 -2.92 6.35
N MET A 272 -13.24 -1.68 6.82
CA MET A 272 -13.26 -1.36 8.24
C MET A 272 -14.62 -1.63 8.87
N LEU A 273 -15.71 -1.21 8.22
CA LEU A 273 -17.07 -1.40 8.73
C LEU A 273 -17.55 -2.84 8.60
N ALA A 274 -17.20 -3.55 7.53
CA ALA A 274 -17.67 -4.89 7.25
C ALA A 274 -16.97 -5.94 8.14
N ASN A 275 -15.70 -5.73 8.49
CA ASN A 275 -14.95 -6.64 9.35
C ASN A 275 -15.06 -6.33 10.85
N SER A 276 -15.50 -5.14 11.24
CA SER A 276 -15.52 -4.75 12.66
C SER A 276 -16.71 -5.29 13.46
N SER A 277 -16.53 -5.38 14.79
CA SER A 277 -17.62 -5.71 15.71
C SER A 277 -18.74 -4.68 15.61
N TRP A 278 -20.00 -5.13 15.63
CA TRP A 278 -21.15 -4.26 15.36
C TRP A 278 -21.30 -3.10 16.35
N TRP A 279 -20.94 -3.30 17.62
CA TRP A 279 -20.93 -2.26 18.66
C TRP A 279 -19.91 -1.13 18.40
N LEU A 280 -18.86 -1.40 17.63
CA LEU A 280 -17.82 -0.41 17.30
C LEU A 280 -18.18 0.40 16.06
N LEU A 281 -19.23 0.02 15.31
CA LEU A 281 -19.56 0.67 14.04
C LEU A 281 -19.85 2.17 14.20
N PRO A 282 -20.63 2.65 15.18
CA PRO A 282 -20.87 4.09 15.32
C PRO A 282 -19.57 4.86 15.56
N TRP A 283 -18.66 4.27 16.34
CA TRP A 283 -17.36 4.87 16.65
C TRP A 283 -16.43 4.90 15.43
N ILE A 284 -16.31 3.77 14.72
CA ILE A 284 -15.51 3.67 13.49
C ILE A 284 -16.06 4.60 12.42
N PHE A 285 -17.37 4.66 12.28
CA PHE A 285 -18.03 5.54 11.32
C PHE A 285 -17.73 7.02 11.62
N LEU A 286 -17.88 7.44 12.89
CA LEU A 286 -17.51 8.78 13.32
C LEU A 286 -16.03 9.08 13.04
N GLN A 287 -15.14 8.14 13.37
CA GLN A 287 -13.71 8.26 13.12
C GLN A 287 -13.39 8.43 11.62
N LEU A 288 -14.05 7.65 10.74
CA LEU A 288 -13.88 7.74 9.30
C LEU A 288 -14.37 9.09 8.75
N ILE A 289 -15.51 9.59 9.22
CA ILE A 289 -16.01 10.93 8.88
C ILE A 289 -15.01 12.00 9.31
N THR A 290 -14.58 11.99 10.57
CA THR A 290 -13.63 13.00 11.07
C THR A 290 -12.32 12.96 10.29
N ALA A 291 -11.80 11.76 9.97
CA ALA A 291 -10.61 11.59 9.16
C ALA A 291 -10.81 12.05 7.70
N ALA A 292 -11.98 11.84 7.11
CA ALA A 292 -12.32 12.31 5.78
C ALA A 292 -12.41 13.84 5.72
N ILE A 293 -13.08 14.47 6.70
CA ILE A 293 -13.14 15.94 6.82
C ILE A 293 -11.74 16.52 6.97
N GLY A 294 -10.91 15.98 7.87
CA GLY A 294 -9.55 16.45 8.08
C GLY A 294 -8.70 16.36 6.81
N ARG A 295 -8.76 15.24 6.08
CA ARG A 295 -8.04 15.06 4.80
C ARG A 295 -8.59 15.97 3.70
N SER A 296 -9.90 16.15 3.64
CA SER A 296 -10.54 17.06 2.69
C SER A 296 -10.04 18.49 2.87
N ILE A 297 -9.95 18.99 4.11
CA ILE A 297 -9.35 20.30 4.42
C ILE A 297 -7.90 20.38 3.92
N VAL A 298 -7.09 19.34 4.18
CA VAL A 298 -5.69 19.29 3.70
C VAL A 298 -5.62 19.34 2.17
N TYR A 299 -6.47 18.61 1.46
CA TYR A 299 -6.52 18.67 0.00
C TYR A 299 -6.98 20.04 -0.52
N LEU A 300 -7.94 20.70 0.12
CA LEU A 300 -8.33 22.07 -0.22
C LEU A 300 -7.17 23.05 -0.03
N LEU A 301 -6.42 22.95 1.07
CA LEU A 301 -5.21 23.74 1.30
C LEU A 301 -4.12 23.45 0.26
N ALA A 302 -4.06 22.21 -0.23
CA ALA A 302 -3.18 21.79 -1.32
C ALA A 302 -3.68 22.19 -2.72
N LYS A 303 -4.82 22.91 -2.83
CA LYS A 303 -5.49 23.29 -4.08
C LYS A 303 -5.93 22.09 -4.94
N LEU A 304 -6.36 21.02 -4.29
CA LEU A 304 -6.81 19.77 -4.88
C LEU A 304 -8.30 19.52 -4.55
N PRO A 305 -9.24 20.35 -5.06
CA PRO A 305 -10.66 20.27 -4.69
C PRO A 305 -11.34 18.98 -5.14
N GLY A 306 -10.89 18.37 -6.25
CA GLY A 306 -11.40 17.07 -6.72
C GLY A 306 -11.18 15.97 -5.69
N TYR A 307 -9.92 15.81 -5.24
CA TYR A 307 -9.55 14.84 -4.21
C TYR A 307 -10.20 15.15 -2.85
N ALA A 308 -10.41 16.42 -2.53
CA ALA A 308 -11.14 16.81 -1.32
C ALA A 308 -12.61 16.34 -1.35
N GLY A 309 -13.26 16.45 -2.51
CA GLY A 309 -14.61 15.93 -2.74
C GLY A 309 -14.65 14.40 -2.68
N ASP A 310 -13.66 13.73 -3.26
CA ASP A 310 -13.57 12.26 -3.26
C ASP A 310 -13.52 11.67 -1.84
N GLU A 311 -12.81 12.32 -0.90
CA GLU A 311 -12.75 11.87 0.50
C GLU A 311 -14.12 11.92 1.20
N ILE A 312 -14.92 12.96 0.95
CA ILE A 312 -16.25 13.11 1.54
C ILE A 312 -17.24 12.17 0.85
N ALA A 313 -17.21 12.10 -0.48
CA ALA A 313 -18.07 11.26 -1.28
C ALA A 313 -17.89 9.77 -0.93
N ALA A 314 -16.65 9.33 -0.72
CA ALA A 314 -16.34 7.96 -0.33
C ALA A 314 -17.08 7.50 0.93
N VAL A 315 -17.14 8.34 1.97
CA VAL A 315 -17.86 8.02 3.21
C VAL A 315 -19.37 8.18 3.04
N GLY A 316 -19.81 9.21 2.29
CA GLY A 316 -21.22 9.43 1.99
C GLY A 316 -21.86 8.26 1.23
N LEU A 317 -21.18 7.69 0.24
CA LEU A 317 -21.69 6.57 -0.56
C LEU A 317 -22.02 5.33 0.28
N LEU A 318 -21.28 5.09 1.37
CA LEU A 318 -21.55 3.97 2.28
C LEU A 318 -22.85 4.16 3.09
N LEU A 319 -23.26 5.41 3.33
CA LEU A 319 -24.56 5.69 3.95
C LEU A 319 -25.72 5.41 2.98
N PHE A 320 -25.52 5.68 1.68
CA PHE A 320 -26.57 5.54 0.67
C PHE A 320 -26.71 4.11 0.11
N LYS A 321 -25.68 3.27 0.21
CA LYS A 321 -25.72 1.83 -0.13
C LYS A 321 -25.43 0.92 1.07
N PRO A 322 -26.28 0.92 2.12
CA PRO A 322 -26.04 0.09 3.31
C PRO A 322 -26.26 -1.41 3.04
N GLN A 323 -26.99 -1.76 1.98
CA GLN A 323 -27.38 -3.15 1.70
C GLN A 323 -26.15 -4.04 1.44
N ASP A 324 -25.16 -3.53 0.71
CA ASP A 324 -23.93 -4.24 0.40
C ASP A 324 -23.17 -4.57 1.70
N LEU A 325 -23.05 -3.57 2.58
CA LEU A 325 -22.42 -3.75 3.90
C LEU A 325 -23.18 -4.77 4.76
N ILE A 326 -24.50 -4.73 4.78
CA ILE A 326 -25.32 -5.68 5.56
C ILE A 326 -25.15 -7.11 5.03
N ASN A 327 -25.18 -7.28 3.70
CA ASN A 327 -25.01 -8.57 3.04
C ASN A 327 -23.64 -9.18 3.35
N SER A 328 -22.56 -8.41 3.16
CA SER A 328 -21.20 -8.87 3.46
C SER A 328 -21.01 -9.20 4.93
N ARG A 329 -21.58 -8.41 5.86
CA ARG A 329 -21.54 -8.72 7.29
C ARG A 329 -22.30 -10.00 7.65
N ARG A 330 -23.43 -10.26 6.98
CA ARG A 330 -24.20 -11.49 7.16
C ARG A 330 -23.42 -12.70 6.70
N GLN A 331 -22.79 -12.63 5.53
CA GLN A 331 -21.92 -13.70 5.00
C GLN A 331 -20.73 -13.97 5.92
N ARG A 332 -20.04 -12.92 6.38
CA ARG A 332 -18.88 -13.06 7.28
C ARG A 332 -19.23 -13.68 8.63
N ARG A 333 -20.47 -13.53 9.10
CA ARG A 333 -20.92 -14.10 10.38
C ARG A 333 -20.91 -15.63 10.36
N SER A 334 -21.20 -16.28 9.23
CA SER A 334 -21.20 -17.75 9.14
C SER A 334 -19.79 -18.36 9.11
N GLN A 335 -18.81 -17.61 8.62
CA GLN A 335 -17.41 -18.04 8.49
C GLN A 335 -16.53 -17.64 9.68
N LYS A 336 -17.10 -16.94 10.66
CA LYS A 336 -16.38 -16.38 11.80
C LYS A 336 -16.09 -17.45 12.86
N LEU A 337 -14.80 -17.78 13.02
CA LEU A 337 -14.33 -18.65 14.11
C LEU A 337 -13.73 -17.85 15.27
N LEU A 338 -12.99 -16.79 14.98
CA LEU A 338 -12.31 -15.93 15.96
C LEU A 338 -12.96 -14.55 16.07
N SER A 339 -12.61 -13.82 17.13
CA SER A 339 -13.01 -12.43 17.29
C SER A 339 -12.34 -11.55 16.22
N PRO A 340 -13.02 -10.54 15.64
CA PRO A 340 -12.40 -9.64 14.67
C PRO A 340 -11.23 -8.83 15.24
N ARG A 341 -11.05 -8.83 16.56
CA ARG A 341 -9.90 -8.21 17.23
C ARG A 341 -8.59 -8.99 17.08
N ILE A 342 -8.63 -10.21 16.53
CA ILE A 342 -7.42 -11.02 16.30
C ILE A 342 -6.38 -10.28 15.46
N ILE A 343 -6.83 -9.39 14.58
CA ILE A 343 -5.99 -8.59 13.70
C ILE A 343 -5.29 -7.40 14.36
N LYS A 344 -5.64 -7.05 15.62
CA LYS A 344 -5.09 -5.89 16.34
C LYS A 344 -3.55 -5.82 16.35
N PRO A 345 -2.80 -6.93 16.47
CA PRO A 345 -1.33 -6.92 16.42
C PRO A 345 -0.78 -6.41 15.07
N PHE A 346 -1.51 -6.58 13.98
CA PHE A 346 -1.10 -6.14 12.65
C PHE A 346 -1.44 -4.68 12.35
N ILE A 347 -2.31 -4.05 13.16
CA ILE A 347 -2.71 -2.65 12.97
C ILE A 347 -1.63 -1.72 13.53
N PRO A 348 -1.14 -0.74 12.75
CA PRO A 348 -0.10 0.17 13.21
C PRO A 348 -0.56 0.98 14.42
N LYS A 349 0.34 1.15 15.40
CA LYS A 349 0.10 2.02 16.56
C LYS A 349 -0.10 3.47 16.09
N ARG A 350 -1.02 4.20 16.74
CA ARG A 350 -1.35 5.61 16.40
C ARG A 350 -0.13 6.52 16.33
N GLY A 351 0.83 6.37 17.26
CA GLY A 351 2.06 7.18 17.26
C GLY A 351 2.92 7.00 16.01
N ILE A 352 2.99 5.77 15.46
CA ILE A 352 3.72 5.48 14.22
C ILE A 352 3.03 6.17 13.04
N LEU A 353 1.70 6.11 12.98
CA LEU A 353 0.91 6.75 11.92
C LEU A 353 1.06 8.28 11.93
N ILE A 354 1.01 8.90 13.11
CA ILE A 354 1.21 10.35 13.26
C ILE A 354 2.63 10.71 12.79
N ARG A 355 3.66 9.99 13.23
CA ARG A 355 5.04 10.21 12.79
C ARG A 355 5.19 10.08 11.27
N ALA A 356 4.65 9.01 10.68
CA ALA A 356 4.70 8.79 9.24
C ALA A 356 4.00 9.91 8.46
N THR A 357 2.87 10.39 8.97
CA THR A 357 2.13 11.52 8.37
C THR A 357 2.95 12.81 8.44
N ILE A 358 3.56 13.12 9.59
CA ILE A 358 4.43 14.28 9.77
C ILE A 358 5.62 14.21 8.81
N VAL A 359 6.31 13.08 8.76
CA VAL A 359 7.47 12.88 7.87
C VAL A 359 7.06 13.05 6.40
N ARG A 360 5.92 12.49 5.99
CA ARG A 360 5.40 12.64 4.63
C ARG A 360 5.07 14.10 4.31
N SER A 361 4.44 14.83 5.23
CA SER A 361 4.14 16.25 5.08
C SER A 361 5.41 17.11 4.99
N ILE A 362 6.40 16.86 5.85
CA ILE A 362 7.70 17.53 5.81
C ILE A 362 8.40 17.23 4.47
N ASN A 363 8.42 15.98 4.02
CA ASN A 363 9.00 15.61 2.74
C ASN A 363 8.28 16.28 1.56
N ALA A 364 6.94 16.36 1.56
CA ALA A 364 6.18 17.02 0.51
C ALA A 364 6.44 18.54 0.47
N ILE A 365 6.60 19.18 1.62
CA ILE A 365 6.93 20.61 1.74
C ILE A 365 8.39 20.85 1.34
N THR A 366 9.32 19.97 1.72
CA THR A 366 10.76 20.12 1.46
C THR A 366 11.19 19.67 0.07
N LYS A 367 10.43 18.80 -0.61
CA LYS A 367 10.70 18.33 -1.99
C LYS A 367 11.00 19.47 -2.98
N PRO A 368 10.21 20.55 -3.07
CA PRO A 368 10.54 21.69 -3.94
C PRO A 368 11.77 22.50 -3.49
N PHE A 369 12.24 22.33 -2.25
CA PHE A 369 13.42 22.98 -1.71
C PHE A 369 14.70 22.12 -1.74
N ARG A 370 14.56 20.84 -2.09
CA ARG A 370 15.68 19.92 -2.33
C ARG A 370 16.18 20.11 -3.76
N ILE A 371 17.51 20.12 -3.90
CA ILE A 371 18.16 20.11 -5.21
C ILE A 371 17.73 18.80 -5.89
N PRO A 372 17.24 18.84 -7.15
CA PRO A 372 16.92 17.63 -7.90
C PRO A 372 18.05 16.60 -7.87
N GLU A 373 17.70 15.32 -7.70
CA GLU A 373 18.65 14.22 -7.50
C GLU A 373 19.60 14.04 -8.71
N TYR A 374 19.15 14.36 -9.93
CA TYR A 374 19.98 14.38 -11.14
C TYR A 374 21.10 15.44 -11.10
N LEU A 375 20.95 16.51 -10.32
CA LEU A 375 22.01 17.47 -10.07
C LEU A 375 22.96 16.97 -8.96
N GLN A 376 22.50 16.11 -8.05
CA GLN A 376 23.33 15.51 -7.00
C GLN A 376 24.25 14.41 -7.53
N GLU A 377 23.82 13.63 -8.52
CA GLU A 377 24.69 12.64 -9.20
C GLU A 377 25.86 13.31 -9.93
N ARG A 378 25.70 14.52 -10.47
CA ARG A 378 26.81 15.31 -11.04
C ARG A 378 27.75 15.94 -10.00
N ILE A 379 27.36 15.98 -8.71
CA ILE A 379 28.14 16.64 -7.64
C ILE A 379 29.01 15.66 -6.85
N LYS A 380 28.82 14.34 -7.01
CA LYS A 380 29.81 13.37 -6.48
C LYS A 380 31.09 13.48 -7.31
N PRO A 381 32.27 13.74 -6.71
CA PRO A 381 33.52 13.51 -7.42
C PRO A 381 33.54 12.02 -7.79
N ARG A 382 33.48 11.72 -9.10
CA ARG A 382 33.70 10.37 -9.58
C ARG A 382 35.15 10.01 -9.26
N ASP A 383 35.34 8.87 -8.61
CA ASP A 383 36.66 8.31 -8.41
C ASP A 383 37.19 7.87 -9.79
N TYR A 384 38.48 8.10 -10.08
CA TYR A 384 39.05 7.85 -11.41
C TYR A 384 38.94 6.38 -11.87
N ALA A 385 38.62 5.46 -10.95
CA ALA A 385 38.40 4.04 -11.21
C ALA A 385 37.06 3.72 -11.90
N ASP A 386 36.08 4.64 -11.91
CA ASP A 386 34.76 4.43 -12.56
C ASP A 386 34.74 4.88 -14.04
N ILE A 387 35.86 5.34 -14.59
CA ILE A 387 35.97 5.75 -16.00
C ILE A 387 36.35 4.54 -16.85
N GLY A 388 35.42 3.60 -16.97
CA GLY A 388 35.45 2.54 -17.98
C GLY A 388 34.66 3.00 -19.21
N VAL A 389 35.37 3.30 -20.30
CA VAL A 389 34.86 3.71 -21.63
C VAL A 389 34.37 5.16 -21.69
N MET A 390 35.11 5.98 -22.44
CA MET A 390 34.73 7.35 -22.80
C MET A 390 33.47 7.30 -23.69
N ASP A 391 32.38 7.89 -23.24
CA ASP A 391 31.26 8.28 -24.09
C ASP A 391 31.55 9.68 -24.65
N GLU A 392 31.43 9.87 -25.97
CA GLU A 392 31.75 11.12 -26.70
C GLU A 392 30.75 12.27 -26.42
N SER A 393 29.98 12.21 -25.34
CA SER A 393 28.99 13.21 -24.95
C SER A 393 29.52 14.34 -24.04
N PHE A 394 30.84 14.54 -23.99
CA PHE A 394 31.52 15.45 -23.05
C PHE A 394 31.46 16.95 -23.40
N ASP A 395 30.88 17.33 -24.54
CA ASP A 395 30.79 18.73 -24.98
C ASP A 395 29.41 19.35 -24.72
N GLU A 396 29.01 19.49 -23.45
CA GLU A 396 28.00 20.49 -23.03
C GLU A 396 27.98 20.63 -21.50
N ILE A 397 28.90 21.43 -20.96
CA ILE A 397 28.82 21.90 -19.58
C ILE A 397 27.87 23.11 -19.56
N GLU A 398 26.58 22.84 -19.51
CA GLU A 398 25.55 23.87 -19.32
C GLU A 398 25.62 24.39 -17.87
N PHE A 399 26.00 25.66 -17.70
CA PHE A 399 26.12 26.31 -16.40
C PHE A 399 24.73 26.55 -15.79
N VAL A 400 24.33 25.73 -14.81
CA VAL A 400 23.08 25.94 -14.05
C VAL A 400 23.33 26.89 -12.87
N PRO A 401 22.73 28.09 -12.83
CA PRO A 401 22.98 29.04 -11.76
C PRO A 401 22.44 28.53 -10.40
N ARG A 402 23.30 28.55 -9.37
CA ARG A 402 22.92 28.28 -7.97
C ARG A 402 22.05 29.42 -7.42
N ALA A 403 20.73 29.33 -7.58
CA ALA A 403 19.81 30.28 -6.97
C ALA A 403 19.59 29.98 -5.47
N ARG A 404 20.39 30.58 -4.58
CA ARG A 404 20.12 30.57 -3.12
C ARG A 404 18.72 31.14 -2.76
N PHE A 405 18.13 31.95 -3.63
CA PHE A 405 16.80 32.54 -3.49
C PHE A 405 15.64 31.66 -3.99
N ALA A 406 15.90 30.46 -4.52
CA ALA A 406 14.83 29.57 -5.02
C ALA A 406 13.83 29.17 -3.91
N ARG A 407 14.26 29.13 -2.65
CA ARG A 407 13.41 28.75 -1.52
C ARG A 407 12.35 29.82 -1.16
N LEU A 408 12.68 31.11 -1.20
CA LEU A 408 11.66 32.14 -0.99
C LEU A 408 10.73 32.27 -2.21
N ARG A 409 11.28 32.15 -3.43
CA ARG A 409 10.50 32.25 -4.67
C ARG A 409 9.49 31.09 -4.82
N ALA A 410 9.86 29.88 -4.41
CA ALA A 410 8.93 28.74 -4.40
C ALA A 410 7.79 28.89 -3.38
N LEU A 411 8.00 29.62 -2.27
CA LEU A 411 6.95 29.95 -1.32
C LEU A 411 6.01 31.04 -1.85
N SER A 412 6.55 32.03 -2.58
CA SER A 412 5.78 33.07 -3.29
C SER A 412 4.83 32.49 -4.35
N ASN A 413 5.20 31.38 -4.99
CA ASN A 413 4.31 30.68 -5.93
C ASN A 413 3.10 29.98 -5.27
N ARG A 414 2.99 30.01 -3.94
CA ARG A 414 1.86 29.45 -3.17
C ARG A 414 1.32 30.48 -2.17
N PRO A 415 0.50 31.45 -2.60
CA PRO A 415 0.10 32.61 -1.80
C PRO A 415 -0.60 32.25 -0.48
N LEU A 416 -1.29 31.10 -0.43
CA LEU A 416 -1.96 30.63 0.78
C LEU A 416 -0.99 30.14 1.87
N LEU A 417 0.07 29.42 1.50
CA LEU A 417 1.11 28.99 2.46
C LEU A 417 1.93 30.18 2.96
N PHE A 418 2.21 31.13 2.06
CA PHE A 418 2.84 32.38 2.43
C PHE A 418 1.96 33.20 3.37
N GLY A 419 0.66 33.31 3.08
CA GLY A 419 -0.32 33.93 3.95
C GLY A 419 -0.39 33.26 5.33
N LEU A 420 -0.51 31.94 5.38
CA LEU A 420 -0.51 31.17 6.64
C LEU A 420 0.79 31.34 7.42
N LEU A 421 1.96 31.36 6.75
CA LEU A 421 3.24 31.61 7.40
C LEU A 421 3.28 33.01 8.02
N ILE A 422 2.82 34.03 7.28
CA ILE A 422 2.74 35.41 7.78
C ILE A 422 1.79 35.47 8.98
N THR A 423 0.59 34.89 8.86
CA THR A 423 -0.38 34.86 9.96
C THR A 423 0.17 34.11 11.16
N PHE A 424 0.90 33.00 10.96
CA PHE A 424 1.55 32.27 12.04
C PHE A 424 2.64 33.09 12.72
N VAL A 425 3.48 33.80 11.96
CA VAL A 425 4.53 34.69 12.51
C VAL A 425 3.90 35.86 13.28
N ILE A 426 2.87 36.49 12.73
CA ILE A 426 2.11 37.55 13.42
C ILE A 426 1.50 37.00 14.71
N ASN A 427 0.87 35.82 14.65
CA ASN A 427 0.22 35.21 15.81
C ASN A 427 1.25 34.76 16.86
N LEU A 428 2.43 34.26 16.47
CA LEU A 428 3.53 33.95 17.38
C LEU A 428 4.07 35.20 18.06
N PHE A 429 4.20 36.30 17.31
CA PHE A 429 4.62 37.59 17.84
C PHE A 429 3.57 38.18 18.79
N TYR A 430 2.29 37.98 18.52
CA TYR A 430 1.20 38.41 19.41
C TYR A 430 1.00 37.47 20.61
N ALA A 431 1.31 36.18 20.47
CA ALA A 431 1.23 35.19 21.55
C ALA A 431 2.16 35.52 22.71
N ARG A 432 3.26 36.25 22.46
CA ARG A 432 4.15 36.78 23.50
C ARG A 432 3.40 37.67 24.51
N ASN A 433 2.34 38.36 24.08
CA ASN A 433 1.53 39.23 24.93
C ASN A 433 0.44 38.46 25.68
N ARG A 434 0.28 37.16 25.41
CA ARG A 434 -0.79 36.30 25.97
C ARG A 434 -0.35 35.57 27.23
N ILE A 435 0.95 35.32 27.37
CA ILE A 435 1.58 34.88 28.60
C ILE A 435 1.93 36.17 29.32
N GLY A 436 1.21 36.50 30.40
CA GLY A 436 1.47 37.71 31.18
C GLY A 436 2.92 37.79 31.63
N ASN A 437 3.36 38.97 32.07
CA ASN A 437 4.75 39.17 32.51
C ASN A 437 5.12 38.14 33.56
N LEU A 438 6.09 37.26 33.24
CA LEU A 438 6.77 36.40 34.21
C LEU A 438 7.46 37.32 35.22
N SER A 439 6.77 37.64 36.30
CA SER A 439 7.23 38.54 37.35
C SER A 439 6.96 37.90 38.71
N GLY A 440 8.00 37.84 39.54
CA GLY A 440 8.00 37.16 40.84
C GLY A 440 9.42 36.82 41.30
N GLY A 441 9.72 37.05 42.58
CA GLY A 441 11.06 36.88 43.15
C GLY A 441 12.02 38.02 42.79
N ALA A 442 13.32 37.72 42.67
CA ALA A 442 14.40 38.66 42.32
C ALA A 442 14.50 38.99 40.82
N LEU A 443 13.54 38.54 40.00
CA LEU A 443 13.55 38.80 38.55
C LEU A 443 12.88 40.15 38.24
N PRO A 444 13.58 41.09 37.57
CA PRO A 444 13.01 42.37 37.20
C PRO A 444 11.90 42.19 36.14
N VAL A 445 10.91 43.07 36.19
CA VAL A 445 9.82 43.10 35.20
C VAL A 445 10.41 43.32 33.80
N ALA A 446 10.08 42.42 32.87
CA ALA A 446 10.50 42.55 31.48
C ALA A 446 10.03 43.89 30.90
N PRO A 447 10.93 44.69 30.28
CA PRO A 447 10.57 46.01 29.74
C PRO A 447 9.58 45.88 28.58
N GLU A 448 8.69 46.85 28.44
CA GLU A 448 7.64 46.82 27.42
C GLU A 448 8.18 47.10 26.01
N SER A 449 9.37 47.71 25.92
CA SER A 449 10.02 48.02 24.65
C SER A 449 11.55 47.91 24.72
N ALA A 450 12.18 47.71 23.55
CA ALA A 450 13.64 47.71 23.45
C ALA A 450 14.26 49.04 23.92
N ARG A 451 13.56 50.16 23.71
CA ARG A 451 14.00 51.48 24.19
C ARG A 451 14.04 51.55 25.72
N GLU A 452 13.04 50.98 26.38
CA GLU A 452 12.97 50.92 27.84
C GLU A 452 14.03 49.97 28.41
N LEU A 453 14.34 48.87 27.71
CA LEU A 453 15.48 47.99 28.07
C LEU A 453 16.80 48.77 28.05
N PHE A 454 17.08 49.51 26.97
CA PHE A 454 18.29 50.34 26.88
C PHE A 454 18.28 51.49 27.90
N GLY A 455 17.12 52.09 28.16
CA GLY A 455 16.96 53.08 29.22
C GLY A 455 17.31 52.53 30.59
N LYS A 456 16.73 51.38 30.98
CA LYS A 456 17.05 50.68 32.23
C LYS A 456 18.50 50.25 32.30
N PHE A 457 19.14 49.84 31.22
CA PHE A 457 20.57 49.49 31.21
C PHE A 457 21.48 50.70 31.47
N LEU A 458 21.06 51.89 31.04
CA LEU A 458 21.81 53.14 31.20
C LEU A 458 21.48 53.88 32.51
N GLU A 459 20.52 53.39 33.30
CA GLU A 459 20.17 54.00 34.57
C GLU A 459 21.32 53.83 35.58
N PRO A 460 21.73 54.91 36.29
CA PRO A 460 22.81 54.83 37.27
C PRO A 460 22.44 54.02 38.53
N TRP A 461 21.17 53.65 38.68
CA TRP A 461 20.68 52.87 39.81
C TRP A 461 19.61 51.88 39.32
N HIS A 462 19.74 50.61 39.70
CA HIS A 462 18.75 49.58 39.39
C HIS A 462 18.09 49.08 40.67
N ILE A 463 16.77 48.90 40.64
CA ILE A 463 16.00 48.22 41.70
C ILE A 463 16.29 46.72 41.61
N VAL A 464 17.47 46.31 42.05
CA VAL A 464 17.80 44.91 42.33
C VAL A 464 18.17 44.88 43.81
N GLY A 465 17.36 44.21 44.62
CA GLY A 465 17.61 44.10 46.06
C GLY A 465 19.03 43.58 46.35
N LEU A 466 19.64 44.09 47.42
CA LEU A 466 20.94 43.65 47.95
C LEU A 466 21.06 42.12 47.93
N GLY A 467 21.87 41.58 47.01
CA GLY A 467 22.05 40.14 46.90
C GLY A 467 22.51 39.62 45.54
N THR A 468 23.55 40.20 44.95
CA THR A 468 24.52 39.39 44.19
C THR A 468 25.91 39.85 44.63
N SER A 469 26.59 38.97 45.36
CA SER A 469 28.00 39.15 45.70
C SER A 469 28.82 39.25 44.43
N SER A 470 29.66 40.28 44.40
CA SER A 470 30.87 40.39 43.58
C SER A 470 31.70 39.12 43.58
#